data_AF-K2CX55-F1
#
_entry.id   AF-K2CX55-F1
#
_cell.length_a   1.000
_cell.length_b   1.000
_cell.length_c   1.000
_cell.angle_alpha   90.00
_cell.angle_beta   90.00
_cell.angle_gamma   90.00
#
_symmetry.space_group_name_H-M   'P 1'
#
loop_
_entity.id
_entity.type
_entity.pdbx_description
1 polymer ?
#
loop_
_entity_poly.entity_id
_entity_poly.type
_entity_poly.pdbx_seq_one_letter_code
_entity_poly.pdbx_strand_id
1 'polypeptide(L)'
;MVFIWWYSAGLLNLVHQIRDQVKSFSRSLYLPTLTKYLFVPMYGYTDIWSRLISFFVRLVQLVIIIIMTALYIILQCVLLVVWLCVPVVVTGNIVYQFIGVLWANLG
;
A
#
# COMPACT_ATOMS: atom_id res chain seq x y z
N MET A 1 20.66 -19.25 9.63
CA MET A 1 19.37 -19.39 8.90
C MET A 1 18.39 -18.22 9.09
N VAL A 2 18.32 -17.54 10.24
CA VAL A 2 17.28 -16.54 10.57
C VAL A 2 17.21 -15.36 9.59
N PHE A 3 18.36 -14.82 9.15
CA PHE A 3 18.41 -13.66 8.25
C PHE A 3 17.94 -13.95 6.81
N ILE A 4 18.20 -15.15 6.28
CA ILE A 4 17.75 -15.56 4.93
C ILE A 4 16.23 -15.69 4.89
N TRP A 5 15.60 -16.23 5.95
CA TRP A 5 14.15 -16.38 6.02
C TRP A 5 13.42 -15.03 6.07
N TRP A 6 13.97 -14.06 6.79
CA TRP A 6 13.42 -12.70 6.88
C TRP A 6 13.42 -11.99 5.51
N TYR A 7 14.50 -12.12 4.74
CA TYR A 7 14.62 -11.52 3.41
C TYR A 7 13.78 -12.22 2.33
N SER A 8 13.58 -13.54 2.43
CA SER A 8 12.87 -14.32 1.41
C SER A 8 11.39 -14.52 1.75
N ALA A 9 11.10 -15.26 2.83
CA ALA A 9 9.74 -15.57 3.24
C ALA A 9 9.00 -14.34 3.82
N GLY A 10 9.71 -13.48 4.55
CA GLY A 10 9.15 -12.23 5.09
C GLY A 10 8.72 -11.25 3.98
N LEU A 11 9.58 -11.05 2.97
CA LEU A 11 9.26 -10.22 1.81
C LEU A 11 8.06 -10.77 1.02
N LEU A 12 8.04 -12.07 0.76
CA LEU A 12 6.92 -12.71 0.05
C LEU A 12 5.60 -12.55 0.81
N ASN A 13 5.60 -12.74 2.14
CA ASN A 13 4.40 -12.55 2.95
C ASN A 13 3.93 -11.09 2.96
N LEU A 14 4.86 -10.12 3.04
CA LEU A 14 4.53 -8.70 2.98
C LEU A 14 3.96 -8.30 1.63
N VAL A 15 4.52 -8.78 0.52
CA VAL A 15 3.99 -8.52 -0.82
C VAL A 15 2.58 -9.08 -0.98
N HIS A 16 2.31 -10.29 -0.47
CA HIS A 16 0.95 -10.85 -0.47
C HIS A 16 0.00 -10.01 0.38
N GLN A 17 0.39 -9.62 1.59
CA GLN A 17 -0.44 -8.76 2.45
C GLN A 17 -0.73 -7.41 1.80
N ILE A 18 0.27 -6.74 1.23
CA ILE A 18 0.08 -5.46 0.53
C ILE A 18 -0.88 -5.62 -0.64
N ARG A 19 -0.74 -6.70 -1.43
CA ARG A 19 -1.65 -6.99 -2.53
C ARG A 19 -3.09 -7.17 -2.03
N ASP A 20 -3.29 -7.92 -0.96
CA ASP A 20 -4.63 -8.16 -0.40
C ASP A 20 -5.22 -6.90 0.21
N GLN A 21 -4.41 -6.08 0.88
CA GLN A 21 -4.83 -4.78 1.42
C GLN A 21 -5.22 -3.82 0.31
N VAL A 22 -4.43 -3.70 -0.77
CA VAL A 22 -4.75 -2.86 -1.93
C VAL A 22 -6.03 -3.35 -2.61
N LYS A 23 -6.22 -4.67 -2.75
CA LYS A 23 -7.44 -5.24 -3.33
C LYS A 23 -8.67 -4.97 -2.46
N SER A 24 -8.53 -5.09 -1.13
CA SER A 24 -9.58 -4.78 -0.17
C SER A 24 -9.94 -3.29 -0.18
N PHE A 25 -8.94 -2.43 -0.21
CA PHE A 25 -9.10 -0.97 -0.27
C PHE A 25 -9.75 -0.51 -1.58
N SER A 26 -9.32 -1.08 -2.72
CA SER A 26 -9.96 -0.83 -4.01
C SER A 26 -11.44 -1.28 -4.01
N ARG A 27 -11.75 -2.38 -3.33
CA ARG A 27 -13.13 -2.88 -3.20
C ARG A 27 -13.98 -2.00 -2.26
N SER A 28 -13.43 -1.52 -1.15
CA SER A 28 -14.14 -0.62 -0.22
C SER A 28 -14.44 0.74 -0.84
N LEU A 29 -13.59 1.20 -1.76
CA LEU A 29 -13.78 2.43 -2.53
C LEU A 29 -14.69 2.26 -3.76
N TYR A 30 -15.29 1.08 -3.97
CA TYR A 30 -16.21 0.82 -5.09
C TYR A 30 -15.60 1.06 -6.48
N LEU A 31 -14.27 1.08 -6.63
CA LEU A 31 -13.54 1.28 -7.89
C LEU A 31 -14.05 0.40 -9.06
N PRO A 32 -14.24 -0.93 -8.88
CA PRO A 32 -14.75 -1.78 -9.96
C PRO A 32 -16.23 -1.54 -10.27
N THR A 33 -17.00 -1.02 -9.31
CA THR A 33 -18.41 -0.68 -9.49
C THR A 33 -18.56 0.66 -10.20
N LEU A 34 -17.77 1.67 -9.83
CA LEU A 34 -17.76 3.00 -10.45
C LEU A 34 -17.40 2.96 -11.94
N THR A 35 -16.42 2.14 -12.32
CA THR A 35 -16.03 1.93 -13.72
C THR A 35 -17.13 1.22 -14.51
N LYS A 36 -17.76 0.19 -13.94
CA LYS A 36 -18.85 -0.56 -14.59
C LYS A 36 -20.13 0.26 -14.76
N TYR A 37 -20.45 1.11 -13.80
CA TYR A 37 -21.67 1.91 -13.80
C TYR A 37 -21.46 3.35 -14.28
N LEU A 38 -20.32 3.71 -14.88
CA LEU A 38 -20.01 5.10 -15.22
C LEU A 38 -21.11 5.82 -16.05
N PHE A 39 -21.86 5.08 -16.87
CA PHE A 39 -22.90 5.62 -17.76
C PHE A 39 -24.34 5.47 -17.25
N VAL A 40 -24.57 4.91 -16.06
CA VAL A 40 -25.92 4.73 -15.53
C VAL A 40 -26.39 6.02 -14.81
N PRO A 41 -27.51 6.64 -15.20
CA PRO A 41 -27.98 7.88 -14.58
C PRO A 41 -28.26 7.68 -13.08
N MET A 42 -27.83 8.63 -12.25
CA MET A 42 -27.91 8.53 -10.79
C MET A 42 -29.28 8.95 -10.23
N TYR A 43 -29.99 9.82 -10.96
CA TYR A 43 -31.23 10.45 -10.49
C TYR A 43 -32.51 9.85 -11.08
N GLY A 44 -32.45 8.73 -11.80
CA GLY A 44 -33.63 8.03 -12.35
C GLY A 44 -34.38 8.77 -13.48
N TYR A 45 -34.13 10.05 -13.69
CA TYR A 45 -34.63 10.82 -14.82
C TYR A 45 -33.85 10.48 -16.11
N THR A 46 -34.58 10.29 -17.21
CA THR A 46 -34.01 9.89 -18.50
C THR A 46 -33.46 11.04 -19.33
N ASP A 47 -33.53 12.28 -18.83
CA ASP A 47 -33.05 13.45 -19.57
C ASP A 47 -31.54 13.38 -19.86
N ILE A 48 -31.17 13.83 -21.06
CA ILE A 48 -29.78 13.80 -21.54
C ILE A 48 -28.89 14.66 -20.64
N TRP A 49 -29.42 15.78 -20.14
CA TRP A 49 -28.72 16.70 -19.23
C TRP A 49 -28.41 16.08 -17.87
N SER A 50 -29.35 15.37 -17.26
CA SER A 50 -29.16 14.71 -15.97
C SER A 50 -28.20 13.52 -16.07
N ARG A 51 -28.13 12.86 -17.23
CA ARG A 51 -27.11 11.83 -17.52
C ARG A 51 -25.71 12.42 -17.66
N LEU A 52 -25.56 13.57 -18.33
CA LEU A 52 -24.27 14.24 -18.50
C LEU A 52 -23.70 14.71 -17.15
N ILE A 53 -24.54 15.33 -16.30
CA ILE A 53 -24.12 15.76 -14.96
C ILE A 53 -23.71 14.55 -14.11
N SER A 54 -24.49 13.45 -14.16
CA SER A 54 -24.15 12.21 -13.45
C SER A 54 -22.79 11.63 -13.88
N PHE A 55 -22.46 11.71 -15.17
CA PHE A 55 -21.18 11.27 -15.70
C PHE A 55 -20.02 12.10 -15.14
N PHE A 56 -20.13 13.43 -15.16
CA PHE A 56 -19.09 14.32 -14.62
C PHE A 56 -18.85 14.11 -13.13
N VAL A 57 -19.91 13.96 -12.32
CA VAL A 57 -19.77 13.70 -10.88
C VAL A 57 -19.03 12.38 -10.64
N ARG A 58 -19.39 11.31 -11.38
CA ARG A 58 -18.72 10.01 -11.27
C ARG A 58 -17.28 10.05 -11.79
N LEU A 59 -17.00 10.85 -12.81
CA LEU A 59 -15.64 11.08 -13.32
C LEU A 59 -14.76 11.71 -12.22
N VAL A 60 -15.25 12.78 -11.58
CA VAL A 60 -14.54 13.43 -10.47
C VAL A 60 -14.35 12.47 -9.30
N GLN A 61 -15.39 11.73 -8.92
CA GLN A 61 -15.32 10.72 -7.86
C GLN A 61 -14.27 9.64 -8.19
N LEU A 62 -14.22 9.17 -9.44
CA LEU A 62 -13.24 8.20 -9.91
C LEU A 62 -11.81 8.76 -9.81
N VAL A 63 -11.58 10.01 -10.21
CA VAL A 63 -10.27 10.67 -10.09
C VAL A 63 -9.83 10.77 -8.63
N ILE A 64 -10.71 11.20 -7.73
CA ILE A 64 -10.41 11.29 -6.29
C ILE A 64 -10.03 9.91 -5.74
N ILE A 65 -10.82 8.88 -6.06
CA ILE A 65 -10.57 7.51 -5.58
C ILE A 65 -9.25 6.96 -6.12
N ILE A 66 -8.91 7.23 -7.39
CA ILE A 66 -7.60 6.85 -7.96
C ILE A 66 -6.47 7.52 -7.18
N ILE A 67 -6.58 8.82 -6.91
CA ILE A 67 -5.56 9.58 -6.15
C ILE A 67 -5.41 9.01 -4.73
N MET A 68 -6.53 8.76 -4.02
CA MET A 68 -6.48 8.18 -2.68
C MET A 68 -5.85 6.79 -2.68
N THR A 69 -6.18 5.96 -3.68
CA THR A 69 -5.59 4.62 -3.82
C THR A 69 -4.09 4.72 -4.11
N ALA A 70 -3.67 5.64 -4.97
CA ALA A 70 -2.26 5.87 -5.27
C ALA A 70 -1.47 6.33 -4.03
N LEU A 71 -2.01 7.28 -3.26
CA LEU A 71 -1.40 7.72 -2.00
C LEU A 71 -1.28 6.57 -0.99
N TYR A 72 -2.30 5.72 -0.88
CA TYR A 72 -2.27 4.55 -0.01
C TYR A 72 -1.18 3.54 -0.43
N ILE A 73 -1.01 3.30 -1.74
CA ILE A 73 0.06 2.44 -2.27
C ILE A 73 1.43 3.04 -1.94
N ILE A 74 1.62 4.35 -2.12
CA ILE A 74 2.87 5.03 -1.79
C ILE A 74 3.20 4.85 -0.31
N LEU A 75 2.22 5.07 0.58
CA LEU A 75 2.40 4.87 2.02
C LEU A 75 2.85 3.43 2.35
N GLN A 76 2.23 2.43 1.73
CA GLN A 76 2.61 1.02 1.94
C GLN A 76 4.03 0.72 1.42
N CYS A 77 4.43 1.31 0.29
CA CYS A 77 5.81 1.19 -0.21
C CYS A 77 6.82 1.81 0.77
N VAL A 78 6.53 3.00 1.33
CA VAL A 78 7.40 3.62 2.35
C VAL A 78 7.52 2.70 3.56
N LEU A 79 6.41 2.13 4.02
CA LEU A 79 6.40 1.24 5.17
C LEU A 79 7.22 -0.05 4.92
N LEU A 80 7.18 -0.58 3.69
CA LEU A 80 8.02 -1.71 3.26
C LEU A 80 9.50 -1.34 3.29
N VAL A 81 9.89 -0.18 2.77
CA VAL A 81 11.28 0.31 2.81
C VAL A 81 11.76 0.47 4.25
N VAL A 82 10.95 1.07 5.12
CA VAL A 82 11.26 1.18 6.56
C VAL A 82 11.45 -0.20 7.17
N TRP A 83 10.56 -1.14 6.89
CA TRP A 83 10.67 -2.52 7.37
C TRP A 83 11.96 -3.21 6.90
N LEU A 84 12.40 -2.95 5.66
CA LEU A 84 13.65 -3.47 5.11
C LEU A 84 14.90 -2.83 5.75
N CYS A 85 14.82 -1.58 6.23
CA CYS A 85 15.92 -0.90 6.92
C CYS A 85 16.14 -1.41 8.35
N VAL A 86 15.08 -1.82 9.06
CA VAL A 86 15.16 -2.38 10.43
C VAL A 86 16.22 -3.47 10.59
N PRO A 87 16.26 -4.55 9.78
CA PRO A 87 17.23 -5.64 9.96
C PRO A 87 18.67 -5.17 9.73
N VAL A 88 18.89 -4.21 8.82
CA VAL A 88 20.22 -3.64 8.58
C VAL A 88 20.72 -2.91 9.82
N VAL A 89 19.88 -2.08 10.43
CA VAL A 89 20.21 -1.33 11.65
C VAL A 89 20.44 -2.26 12.85
N VAL A 90 19.59 -3.29 13.01
CA VAL A 90 19.72 -4.27 14.10
C VAL A 90 21.03 -5.05 13.98
N THR A 91 21.38 -5.51 12.77
CA THR A 91 22.62 -6.26 12.55
C THR A 91 23.85 -5.40 12.84
N GLY A 92 23.83 -4.12 12.45
CA GLY A 92 24.87 -3.16 12.79
C GLY A 92 25.06 -3.00 14.30
N ASN A 93 23.96 -2.77 15.04
CA ASN A 93 24.01 -2.61 16.50
C ASN A 93 24.58 -3.85 17.21
N ILE A 94 24.17 -5.05 16.78
CA ILE A 94 24.70 -6.30 17.34
C ILE A 94 26.22 -6.37 17.15
N VAL A 95 26.72 -6.07 15.95
CA VAL A 95 28.17 -6.10 15.67
C VAL A 95 28.94 -5.07 16.50
N TYR A 96 28.42 -3.84 16.64
CA TYR A 96 29.02 -2.82 17.51
C TYR A 96 29.10 -3.29 18.96
N GLN A 97 28.04 -3.92 19.47
CA GLN A 97 27.99 -4.43 20.85
C GLN A 97 29.00 -5.56 21.07
N PHE A 98 29.13 -6.49 20.12
CA PHE A 98 30.11 -7.57 20.18
C PHE A 98 31.57 -7.06 20.16
N ILE A 99 31.87 -6.08 19.30
CA ILE A 99 33.20 -5.45 19.25
C ILE A 99 33.53 -4.74 20.56
N GLY A 100 32.58 -4.02 21.15
CA GLY A 100 32.76 -3.37 22.44
C GLY A 100 33.05 -4.36 23.58
N VAL A 101 32.34 -5.49 23.62
CA VAL A 101 32.56 -6.55 24.63
C VAL A 101 33.92 -7.25 24.45
N LEU A 102 34.34 -7.50 23.20
CA LEU A 102 35.65 -8.10 22.91
C LEU A 102 36.78 -7.15 23.31
N TRP A 103 36.65 -5.86 22.99
CA TRP A 103 37.62 -4.84 23.39
C TRP A 103 37.75 -4.72 24.92
N ALA A 104 36.63 -4.82 25.66
CA ALA A 104 36.62 -4.74 27.12
C ALA A 104 37.21 -5.97 27.84
N ASN A 105 37.32 -7.13 27.18
CA ASN A 105 37.94 -8.33 27.75
C ASN A 105 39.43 -8.48 27.39
N LEU A 106 39.91 -7.74 26.40
CA LEU A 106 41.30 -7.78 25.92
C LEU A 106 42.17 -6.65 26.50
N GLY A 107 41.56 -5.70 27.22
CA GLY A 107 42.22 -4.56 27.88
C GLY A 107 42.29 -4.69 29.39
#